data_AF-A0A1B6G6X0-F1
#
_entry.id   AF-A0A1B6G6X0-F1
#
_cell.length_a   1.000
_cell.length_b   1.000
_cell.length_c   1.000
_cell.angle_alpha   90.00
_cell.angle_beta   90.00
_cell.angle_gamma   90.00
#
_symmetry.space_group_name_H-M   'P 1'
#
loop_
_entity.id
_entity.type
_entity.pdbx_description
1 polymer ?
#
loop_
_entity_poly.entity_id
_entity_poly.type
_entity_poly.pdbx_seq_one_letter_code
_entity_poly.pdbx_strand_id
1 'polypeptide(L)'
;ELQRFAIAMVCIQNGDIFMFDEPSSYLDVKQRLNAAEAIRSLISPDKYIIVVEHDLSVLDYLSDFICCLYGVPGVYGVVTMPFSVREGINIFLDGFVPTENLRFREETLTFKVSESATEEEIRRMNHYTYPEMVKSIGDFKLSVEKGEFSDSEIIVLLGENGTGKTTFIRMMAGNLKPDSESDIVPQLHISYKPQKISPKFPGTVRELFHSKIRDSYTHPQFVTDVMKPMKIDDIIDQSVQHLSGGELQRVALVLCLGKAADVYLIDEPSAYLDSEQRLTAAKVIKRFILHSKKTGFIVEHDFIMATYLADRVVVFEGKPSVNTVAHTPQGLLAGMNKFLELLKITFRRDPNNFRPRINKLESVKDVEQKA
;
A
#
# COMPACT_ATOMS: atom_id res chain seq x y z
N GLU A 1 -6.80 -14.19 -7.49
CA GLU A 1 -7.67 -15.34 -7.83
C GLU A 1 -7.33 -16.59 -7.02
N LEU A 2 -6.09 -17.07 -7.09
CA LEU A 2 -5.61 -18.22 -6.32
C LEU A 2 -5.92 -18.12 -4.80
N GLN A 3 -5.67 -16.96 -4.20
CA GLN A 3 -5.95 -16.71 -2.79
C GLN A 3 -7.44 -16.90 -2.44
N ARG A 4 -8.35 -16.39 -3.28
CA ARG A 4 -9.81 -16.56 -3.07
C ARG A 4 -10.24 -18.02 -3.16
N PHE A 5 -9.64 -18.77 -4.10
CA PHE A 5 -9.89 -20.20 -4.24
C PHE A 5 -9.42 -20.96 -3.00
N ALA A 6 -8.23 -20.65 -2.47
CA ALA A 6 -7.71 -21.27 -1.25
C ALA A 6 -8.62 -21.01 -0.05
N ILE A 7 -9.06 -19.76 0.15
CA ILE A 7 -10.00 -19.39 1.22
C ILE A 7 -11.32 -20.17 1.07
N ALA A 8 -11.89 -20.20 -0.14
CA ALA A 8 -13.13 -20.93 -0.39
C ALA A 8 -12.99 -22.44 -0.12
N MET A 9 -11.86 -23.05 -0.49
CA MET A 9 -11.59 -24.47 -0.23
C MET A 9 -11.59 -24.77 1.26
N VAL A 10 -10.96 -23.91 2.07
CA VAL A 10 -10.93 -24.05 3.53
C VAL A 10 -12.33 -23.85 4.13
N CYS A 11 -13.09 -22.85 3.67
CA CYS A 11 -14.45 -22.60 4.16
C CYS A 11 -15.44 -23.75 3.88
N ILE A 12 -15.21 -24.55 2.84
CA ILE A 12 -16.07 -25.70 2.48
C ILE A 12 -15.75 -26.94 3.32
N GLN A 13 -14.55 -27.02 3.90
CA GLN A 13 -14.18 -28.17 4.71
C GLN A 13 -14.98 -28.23 6.01
N ASN A 14 -15.45 -29.43 6.36
CA ASN A 14 -16.01 -29.69 7.68
C ASN A 14 -14.86 -29.90 8.66
N GLY A 15 -14.57 -28.88 9.45
CA GLY A 15 -13.60 -28.93 10.54
C GLY A 15 -14.09 -28.14 11.75
N ASP A 16 -13.50 -28.45 12.90
CA ASP A 16 -13.74 -27.72 14.16
C ASP A 16 -12.74 -26.56 14.33
N ILE A 17 -11.58 -26.63 13.66
CA ILE A 17 -10.52 -25.64 13.73
C ILE A 17 -10.19 -25.16 12.31
N PHE A 18 -10.30 -23.86 12.08
CA PHE A 18 -9.92 -23.20 10.83
C PHE A 18 -8.73 -22.29 11.08
N MET A 19 -7.67 -22.45 10.29
CA MET A 19 -6.47 -21.62 10.36
C MET A 19 -6.28 -20.92 9.03
N PHE A 20 -6.18 -19.60 9.07
CA PHE A 20 -5.91 -18.76 7.91
C PHE A 20 -4.60 -18.02 8.12
N ASP A 21 -3.61 -18.33 7.29
CA ASP A 21 -2.32 -17.66 7.29
C ASP A 21 -2.28 -16.63 6.14
N GLU A 22 -2.21 -15.35 6.49
CA GLU A 22 -2.23 -14.19 5.59
C GLU A 22 -3.33 -14.22 4.49
N PRO A 23 -4.63 -14.38 4.83
CA PRO A 23 -5.69 -14.48 3.84
C PRO A 23 -5.81 -13.23 2.95
N SER A 24 -5.42 -12.04 3.40
CA SER A 24 -5.53 -10.77 2.67
C SER A 24 -4.47 -10.55 1.58
N SER A 25 -3.43 -11.38 1.52
CA SER A 25 -2.30 -11.20 0.60
C SER A 25 -2.74 -11.19 -0.87
N TYR A 26 -2.26 -10.20 -1.63
CA TYR A 26 -2.58 -9.92 -3.05
C TYR A 26 -4.05 -9.66 -3.39
N LEU A 27 -4.93 -9.57 -2.39
CA LEU A 27 -6.32 -9.20 -2.60
C LEU A 27 -6.44 -7.68 -2.69
N ASP A 28 -7.32 -7.20 -3.56
CA ASP A 28 -7.77 -5.80 -3.51
C ASP A 28 -8.65 -5.56 -2.28
N VAL A 29 -8.93 -4.30 -2.00
CA VAL A 29 -9.71 -3.87 -0.83
C VAL A 29 -11.06 -4.60 -0.73
N LYS A 30 -11.81 -4.71 -1.83
CA LYS A 30 -13.13 -5.36 -1.82
C LYS A 30 -13.02 -6.85 -1.57
N GLN A 31 -12.05 -7.49 -2.23
CA GLN A 31 -11.77 -8.90 -2.09
C GLN A 31 -11.31 -9.25 -0.68
N ARG A 32 -10.51 -8.39 -0.03
CA ARG A 32 -10.12 -8.54 1.39
C ARG A 32 -11.33 -8.56 2.29
N LEU A 33 -12.29 -7.67 2.07
CA LEU A 33 -13.49 -7.57 2.90
C LEU A 33 -14.46 -8.72 2.66
N ASN A 34 -14.68 -9.10 1.40
CA ASN A 34 -15.46 -10.30 1.08
C ASN A 34 -14.83 -11.57 1.67
N ALA A 35 -13.50 -11.69 1.63
CA ALA A 35 -12.79 -12.77 2.28
C ALA A 35 -12.98 -12.73 3.81
N ALA A 36 -12.90 -11.53 4.40
CA ALA A 36 -13.09 -11.36 5.82
C ALA A 36 -14.52 -11.70 6.28
N GLU A 37 -15.54 -11.31 5.52
CA GLU A 37 -16.93 -11.71 5.71
C GLU A 37 -17.12 -13.22 5.60
N ALA A 38 -16.53 -13.84 4.58
CA ALA A 38 -16.60 -15.29 4.38
C ALA A 38 -15.99 -16.04 5.57
N ILE A 39 -14.82 -15.61 6.06
CA ILE A 39 -14.16 -16.19 7.24
C ILE A 39 -15.02 -15.98 8.49
N ARG A 40 -15.57 -14.77 8.67
CA ARG A 40 -16.41 -14.44 9.83
C ARG A 40 -17.73 -15.23 9.85
N SER A 41 -18.25 -15.63 8.70
CA SER A 41 -19.46 -16.45 8.61
C SER A 41 -19.28 -17.88 9.15
N LEU A 42 -18.03 -18.35 9.31
CA LEU A 42 -17.73 -19.64 9.92
C LEU A 42 -17.82 -19.63 11.45
N ILE A 43 -17.98 -18.45 12.08
CA ILE A 43 -18.04 -18.33 13.53
C ILE A 43 -19.32 -19.03 14.03
N SER A 44 -19.12 -20.10 14.80
CA SER A 44 -20.15 -20.81 15.53
C SER A 44 -19.61 -21.21 16.91
N PRO A 45 -20.46 -21.49 17.91
CA PRO A 45 -20.01 -21.80 19.28
C PRO A 45 -18.99 -22.94 19.38
N ASP A 46 -19.05 -23.90 18.45
CA ASP A 46 -18.22 -25.12 18.46
C ASP A 46 -16.99 -25.03 17.53
N LYS A 47 -16.73 -23.86 16.91
CA LYS A 47 -15.64 -23.69 15.95
C LYS A 47 -14.59 -22.70 16.44
N TYR A 48 -13.32 -23.06 16.26
CA TYR A 48 -12.18 -22.20 16.52
C TYR A 48 -11.61 -21.66 15.22
N ILE A 49 -11.37 -20.36 15.17
CA ILE A 49 -10.78 -19.70 14.00
C ILE A 49 -9.53 -18.95 14.44
N ILE A 50 -8.41 -19.25 13.79
CA ILE A 50 -7.13 -18.58 14.01
C ILE A 50 -6.77 -17.89 12.70
N VAL A 51 -6.45 -16.60 12.78
CA VAL A 51 -6.03 -15.81 11.63
C VAL A 51 -4.72 -15.10 11.94
N VAL A 52 -3.78 -15.18 11.00
CA VAL A 52 -2.55 -14.36 10.98
C VAL A 52 -2.70 -13.32 9.88
N GLU A 53 -2.50 -12.04 10.23
CA GLU A 53 -2.69 -10.92 9.30
C GLU A 53 -1.67 -9.81 9.56
N HIS A 54 -1.24 -9.17 8.47
CA HIS A 54 -0.42 -7.97 8.50
C HIS A 54 -1.23 -6.70 8.21
N ASP A 55 -2.42 -6.82 7.61
CA ASP A 55 -3.32 -5.69 7.39
C ASP A 55 -4.16 -5.42 8.64
N LEU A 56 -3.83 -4.33 9.34
CA LEU A 56 -4.53 -3.94 10.57
C LEU A 56 -6.02 -3.69 10.34
N SER A 57 -6.42 -3.22 9.15
CA SER A 57 -7.81 -2.90 8.82
C SER A 57 -8.65 -4.16 8.69
N VAL A 58 -8.10 -5.18 8.03
CA VAL A 58 -8.72 -6.51 7.91
C VAL A 58 -8.75 -7.20 9.28
N LEU A 59 -7.66 -7.08 10.05
CA LEU A 59 -7.57 -7.64 11.41
C LEU A 59 -8.63 -7.04 12.37
N ASP A 60 -8.88 -5.72 12.29
CA ASP A 60 -9.94 -5.04 13.09
C ASP A 60 -11.35 -5.56 12.73
N TYR A 61 -11.55 -6.02 11.50
CA TYR A 61 -12.81 -6.59 11.04
C TYR A 61 -12.97 -8.08 11.38
N LEU A 62 -11.90 -8.86 11.23
CA LEU A 62 -11.89 -10.31 11.42
C LEU A 62 -11.96 -10.73 12.89
N SER A 63 -11.09 -10.13 13.70
CA SER A 63 -10.81 -10.65 15.04
C SER A 63 -11.81 -10.18 16.07
N ASP A 64 -11.97 -10.97 17.13
CA ASP A 64 -12.60 -10.56 18.40
C ASP A 64 -11.55 -10.46 19.53
N PHE A 65 -10.44 -11.19 19.39
CA PHE A 65 -9.25 -11.12 20.24
C PHE A 65 -7.99 -11.05 19.37
N ILE A 66 -6.95 -10.38 19.86
CA ILE A 66 -5.66 -10.25 19.17
C ILE A 66 -4.54 -10.66 20.12
N CYS A 67 -3.61 -11.46 19.60
CA CYS A 67 -2.31 -11.70 20.23
C CYS A 67 -1.23 -11.02 19.40
N CYS A 68 -0.33 -10.30 20.05
CA CYS A 68 0.83 -9.68 19.39
C CYS A 68 2.02 -10.62 19.46
N LEU A 69 2.74 -10.77 18.34
CA LEU A 69 4.01 -11.46 18.30
C LEU A 69 5.13 -10.42 18.21
N TYR A 70 6.12 -10.52 19.10
CA TYR A 70 7.27 -9.63 19.11
C TYR A 70 8.57 -10.41 19.35
N GLY A 71 9.71 -9.86 18.94
CA GLY A 71 11.01 -10.50 19.09
C GLY A 71 12.01 -9.98 18.07
N VAL A 72 13.08 -10.73 17.87
CA VAL A 72 14.11 -10.41 16.88
C VAL A 72 13.96 -11.38 15.69
N PRO A 73 13.68 -10.87 14.47
CA PRO A 73 13.53 -11.72 13.29
C PRO A 73 14.71 -12.68 13.11
N GLY A 74 14.43 -13.96 12.88
CA GLY A 74 15.45 -14.99 12.73
C GLY A 74 16.15 -15.45 14.03
N VAL A 75 15.80 -14.87 15.18
CA VAL A 75 16.41 -15.23 16.48
C VAL A 75 15.37 -15.80 17.45
N TYR A 76 14.32 -15.05 17.78
CA TYR A 76 13.26 -15.50 18.69
C TYR A 76 11.95 -14.73 18.49
N GLY A 77 10.85 -15.32 18.93
CA GLY A 77 9.53 -14.68 18.96
C GLY A 77 8.77 -15.05 20.23
N VAL A 78 8.08 -14.08 20.82
CA VAL A 78 7.24 -14.20 22.01
C VAL A 78 5.82 -13.82 21.64
N VAL A 79 4.84 -14.58 22.15
CA VAL A 79 3.41 -14.32 21.94
C VAL A 79 2.84 -13.72 23.22
N THR A 80 2.16 -12.58 23.10
CA THR A 80 1.48 -11.98 24.25
C THR A 80 0.24 -12.78 24.65
N MET A 81 -0.26 -12.51 25.85
CA MET A 81 -1.64 -12.86 26.21
C MET A 81 -2.65 -12.18 25.25
N PRO A 82 -3.85 -12.76 25.07
CA PRO A 82 -4.86 -12.19 24.19
C PRO A 82 -5.41 -10.87 24.76
N PHE A 83 -5.49 -9.86 23.91
CA PHE A 83 -6.10 -8.57 24.20
C PHE A 83 -7.39 -8.38 23.41
N SER A 84 -8.21 -7.41 23.81
CA SER A 84 -9.28 -6.92 22.95
C SER A 84 -8.70 -6.34 21.66
N VAL A 85 -9.43 -6.41 20.55
CA VAL A 85 -8.96 -5.95 19.23
C VAL A 85 -8.38 -4.52 19.28
N ARG A 86 -9.08 -3.61 19.96
CA ARG A 86 -8.68 -2.21 20.05
C ARG A 86 -7.38 -2.05 20.84
N GLU A 87 -7.27 -2.71 21.99
CA GLU A 87 -6.10 -2.62 22.86
C GLU A 87 -4.89 -3.28 22.20
N GLY A 88 -5.06 -4.49 21.63
CA GLY A 88 -3.99 -5.22 20.98
C GLY A 88 -3.37 -4.44 19.82
N ILE A 89 -4.18 -3.82 18.96
CA ILE A 89 -3.63 -3.02 17.86
C ILE A 89 -2.96 -1.74 18.38
N ASN A 90 -3.50 -1.09 19.42
CA ASN A 90 -2.86 0.09 19.99
C ASN A 90 -1.50 -0.25 20.63
N ILE A 91 -1.42 -1.35 21.39
CA ILE A 91 -0.16 -1.90 21.93
C ILE A 91 0.83 -2.17 20.79
N PHE A 92 0.36 -2.79 19.71
CA PHE A 92 1.18 -3.05 18.53
C PHE A 92 1.74 -1.76 17.91
N LEU A 93 0.94 -0.70 17.80
CA LEU A 93 1.34 0.60 17.24
C LEU A 93 2.25 1.40 18.17
N ASP A 94 2.01 1.32 19.48
CA ASP A 94 2.82 2.00 20.49
C ASP A 94 4.18 1.33 20.68
N GLY A 95 4.32 0.05 20.32
CA GLY A 95 5.58 -0.68 20.47
C GLY A 95 5.90 -1.07 21.91
N PHE A 96 4.90 -1.00 22.81
CA PHE A 96 5.05 -1.20 24.24
C PHE A 96 3.87 -1.99 24.79
N VAL A 97 4.17 -3.07 25.52
CA VAL A 97 3.21 -3.93 26.22
C VAL A 97 3.14 -3.50 27.68
N PRO A 98 2.07 -2.80 28.12
CA PRO A 98 2.01 -2.24 29.46
C PRO A 98 1.99 -3.30 30.57
N THR A 99 1.32 -4.43 30.34
CA THR A 99 1.17 -5.51 31.31
C THR A 99 2.49 -6.22 31.64
N GLU A 100 3.40 -6.27 30.68
CA GLU A 100 4.73 -6.89 30.81
C GLU A 100 5.82 -5.83 31.08
N ASN A 101 5.45 -4.54 31.08
CA ASN A 101 6.37 -3.41 31.12
C ASN A 101 7.53 -3.54 30.11
N LEU A 102 7.21 -4.02 28.90
CA LEU A 102 8.18 -4.39 27.89
C LEU A 102 8.00 -3.53 26.63
N ARG A 103 9.07 -2.85 26.21
CA ARG A 103 9.13 -2.12 24.95
C ARG A 103 9.83 -3.00 23.91
N PHE A 104 9.08 -3.42 22.88
CA PHE A 104 9.64 -4.21 21.77
C PHE A 104 9.98 -3.35 20.56
N ARG A 105 9.57 -2.07 20.53
CA ARG A 105 9.99 -1.09 19.51
C ARG A 105 10.23 0.29 20.11
N GLU A 106 11.30 0.94 19.67
CA GLU A 106 11.68 2.28 20.16
C GLU A 106 10.70 3.37 19.71
N GLU A 107 10.32 3.35 18.43
CA GLU A 107 9.45 4.33 17.80
C GLU A 107 7.97 3.90 17.79
N THR A 108 7.08 4.89 17.97
CA THR A 108 5.65 4.70 17.80
C THR A 108 5.24 4.86 16.34
N LEU A 109 4.25 4.08 15.91
CA LEU A 109 3.67 4.20 14.58
C LEU A 109 2.52 5.21 14.63
N THR A 110 2.82 6.49 14.43
CA THR A 110 1.81 7.55 14.43
C THR A 110 1.24 7.83 13.04
N PHE A 111 -0.08 7.84 12.92
CA PHE A 111 -0.82 8.21 11.71
C PHE A 111 -1.21 9.69 11.72
N LYS A 112 -0.23 10.59 11.96
CA LYS A 112 -0.49 12.01 11.74
C LYS A 112 -0.44 12.27 10.25
N VAL A 113 -1.57 12.74 9.71
CA VAL A 113 -1.60 13.40 8.41
C VAL A 113 -0.68 14.60 8.55
N SER A 114 0.49 14.55 7.91
CA SER A 114 1.38 15.71 7.85
C SER A 114 0.62 16.87 7.23
N GLU A 115 0.80 18.07 7.76
CA GLU A 115 0.26 19.29 7.18
C GLU A 115 0.64 19.37 5.70
N SER A 116 -0.36 19.52 4.85
CA SER A 116 -0.19 19.75 3.42
C SER A 116 0.60 21.05 3.21
N ALA A 117 1.37 21.12 2.12
CA ALA A 117 2.01 22.37 1.69
C ALA A 117 1.00 23.52 1.69
N THR A 118 1.45 24.70 2.12
CA THR A 118 0.59 25.90 2.16
C THR A 118 0.13 26.27 0.75
N GLU A 119 -1.07 26.87 0.60
CA GLU A 119 -1.61 27.25 -0.72
C GLU A 119 -0.65 28.14 -1.54
N GLU A 120 0.20 28.92 -0.88
CA GLU A 120 1.24 29.74 -1.53
C GLU A 120 2.39 28.91 -2.13
N GLU A 121 2.71 27.76 -1.56
CA GLU A 121 3.72 26.83 -2.10
C GLU A 121 3.19 26.11 -3.34
N ILE A 122 1.91 25.72 -3.33
CA ILE A 122 1.22 25.07 -4.46
C ILE A 122 1.19 26.00 -5.68
N ARG A 123 0.94 27.31 -5.48
CA ARG A 123 0.92 28.30 -6.58
C ARG A 123 2.26 28.48 -7.27
N ARG A 124 3.38 28.14 -6.63
CA ARG A 124 4.74 28.23 -7.21
C ARG A 124 5.18 26.95 -7.92
N MET A 125 4.38 25.89 -7.88
CA MET A 125 4.72 24.60 -8.49
C MET A 125 4.40 24.59 -9.98
N ASN A 126 5.20 23.86 -10.76
CA ASN A 126 4.83 23.62 -12.15
C ASN A 126 3.61 22.70 -12.20
N HIS A 127 2.71 22.98 -13.14
CA HIS A 127 1.52 22.20 -13.37
C HIS A 127 1.69 21.45 -14.68
N TYR A 128 1.62 20.13 -14.61
CA TYR A 128 1.64 19.25 -15.77
C TYR A 128 0.24 18.68 -15.96
N THR A 129 -0.08 18.37 -17.20
CA THR A 129 -1.37 17.76 -17.55
C THR A 129 -1.13 16.51 -18.36
N TYR A 130 -1.97 15.50 -18.17
CA TYR A 130 -2.06 14.35 -19.05
C TYR A 130 -3.41 14.39 -19.78
N PRO A 131 -3.44 14.13 -21.09
CA PRO A 131 -4.66 14.18 -21.88
C PRO A 131 -5.58 13.00 -21.56
N GLU A 132 -6.78 13.05 -22.12
CA GLU A 132 -7.67 11.90 -22.12
C GLU A 132 -7.02 10.75 -22.90
N MET A 133 -6.94 9.56 -22.28
CA MET A 133 -6.33 8.37 -22.88
C MET A 133 -7.33 7.23 -22.91
N VAL A 134 -7.41 6.53 -24.03
CA VAL A 134 -8.21 5.31 -24.15
C VAL A 134 -7.29 4.15 -24.50
N LYS A 135 -7.46 3.03 -23.82
CA LYS A 135 -6.72 1.80 -24.10
C LYS A 135 -7.62 0.57 -24.04
N SER A 136 -7.55 -0.25 -25.08
CA SER A 136 -8.25 -1.51 -25.21
C SER A 136 -7.21 -2.64 -25.22
N ILE A 137 -7.39 -3.63 -24.34
CA ILE A 137 -6.53 -4.83 -24.25
C ILE A 137 -7.45 -6.04 -24.26
N GLY A 138 -7.59 -6.67 -25.44
CA GLY A 138 -8.57 -7.74 -25.62
C GLY A 138 -9.99 -7.20 -25.39
N ASP A 139 -10.72 -7.82 -24.46
CA ASP A 139 -12.10 -7.44 -24.09
C ASP A 139 -12.17 -6.31 -23.05
N PHE A 140 -11.02 -5.89 -22.51
CA PHE A 140 -10.95 -4.85 -21.48
C PHE A 140 -10.73 -3.47 -22.11
N LYS A 141 -11.56 -2.49 -21.73
CA LYS A 141 -11.42 -1.08 -22.11
C LYS A 141 -11.18 -0.19 -20.89
N LEU A 142 -10.12 0.59 -20.95
CA LEU A 142 -9.77 1.63 -19.99
C LEU A 142 -9.93 3.00 -20.64
N SER A 143 -10.75 3.85 -20.05
CA SER A 143 -10.85 5.27 -20.36
C SER A 143 -10.24 6.08 -19.21
N VAL A 144 -9.36 7.01 -19.51
CA VAL A 144 -8.70 7.87 -18.52
C VAL A 144 -9.10 9.30 -18.82
N GLU A 145 -9.76 9.95 -17.86
CA GLU A 145 -10.12 11.36 -17.98
C GLU A 145 -8.87 12.25 -17.91
N LYS A 146 -8.90 13.40 -18.60
CA LYS A 146 -7.83 14.40 -18.53
C LYS A 146 -7.57 14.81 -17.07
N GLY A 147 -6.32 14.77 -16.63
CA GLY A 147 -5.94 15.19 -15.27
C GLY A 147 -4.75 16.13 -15.24
N GLU A 148 -4.56 16.74 -14.08
CA GLU A 148 -3.48 17.69 -13.80
C GLU A 148 -2.77 17.28 -12.52
N PHE A 149 -1.44 17.43 -12.51
CA PHE A 149 -0.58 17.12 -11.37
C PHE A 149 0.48 18.20 -11.21
N SER A 150 0.90 18.42 -9.97
CA SER A 150 1.91 19.42 -9.61
C SER A 150 3.23 18.77 -9.21
N ASP A 151 4.31 19.56 -9.23
CA ASP A 151 5.57 19.17 -8.58
C ASP A 151 5.35 18.95 -7.08
N SER A 152 6.12 18.07 -6.44
CA SER A 152 6.05 17.82 -4.99
C SER A 152 4.72 17.23 -4.49
N GLU A 153 3.97 16.58 -5.37
CA GLU A 153 2.66 16.00 -5.07
C GLU A 153 2.69 14.47 -5.16
N ILE A 154 1.94 13.82 -4.25
CA ILE A 154 1.71 12.38 -4.31
C ILE A 154 0.27 12.09 -4.69
N ILE A 155 0.10 11.45 -5.84
CA ILE A 155 -1.17 10.99 -6.36
C ILE A 155 -1.29 9.49 -6.12
N VAL A 156 -2.27 9.07 -5.32
CA VAL A 156 -2.55 7.64 -5.10
C VAL A 156 -3.64 7.15 -6.03
N LEU A 157 -3.40 6.01 -6.65
CA LEU A 157 -4.34 5.34 -7.55
C LEU A 157 -5.08 4.25 -6.77
N LEU A 158 -6.40 4.39 -6.61
CA LEU A 158 -7.26 3.44 -5.89
C LEU A 158 -8.25 2.78 -6.84
N GLY A 159 -8.54 1.50 -6.61
CA GLY A 159 -9.50 0.73 -7.40
C GLY A 159 -9.37 -0.77 -7.18
N GLU A 160 -10.36 -1.53 -7.63
CA GLU A 160 -10.35 -3.00 -7.59
C GLU A 160 -9.23 -3.59 -8.48
N ASN A 161 -8.88 -4.86 -8.29
CA ASN A 161 -7.97 -5.55 -9.18
C ASN A 161 -8.61 -5.75 -10.55
N GLY A 162 -7.84 -5.55 -11.62
CA GLY A 162 -8.36 -5.62 -12.99
C GLY A 162 -9.06 -4.35 -13.48
N THR A 163 -8.93 -3.22 -12.76
CA THR A 163 -9.45 -1.92 -13.24
C THR A 163 -8.46 -1.12 -14.10
N GLY A 164 -7.29 -1.68 -14.42
CA GLY A 164 -6.33 -1.02 -15.31
C GLY A 164 -5.36 -0.03 -14.64
N LYS A 165 -5.24 -0.01 -13.31
CA LYS A 165 -4.25 0.83 -12.58
C LYS A 165 -2.82 0.67 -13.11
N THR A 166 -2.34 -0.58 -13.19
CA THR A 166 -1.02 -0.90 -13.77
C THR A 166 -0.95 -0.53 -15.25
N THR A 167 -2.05 -0.64 -15.99
CA THR A 167 -2.12 -0.22 -17.40
C THR A 167 -1.93 1.28 -17.54
N PHE A 168 -2.59 2.07 -16.70
CA PHE A 168 -2.42 3.52 -16.64
C PHE A 168 -0.98 3.91 -16.28
N ILE A 169 -0.38 3.29 -15.26
CA ILE A 169 1.04 3.51 -14.92
C ILE A 169 1.96 3.18 -16.10
N ARG A 170 1.72 2.08 -16.82
CA ARG A 170 2.55 1.72 -17.98
C ARG A 170 2.39 2.69 -19.15
N MET A 171 1.20 3.30 -19.31
CA MET A 171 0.98 4.37 -20.29
C MET A 171 1.74 5.63 -19.89
N MET A 172 1.64 6.03 -18.63
CA MET A 172 2.42 7.17 -18.09
C MET A 172 3.92 6.93 -18.23
N ALA A 173 4.40 5.71 -17.98
CA ALA A 173 5.81 5.33 -18.12
C ALA A 173 6.32 5.31 -19.58
N GLY A 174 5.44 5.40 -20.58
CA GLY A 174 5.79 5.24 -21.99
C GLY A 174 6.04 3.79 -22.42
N ASN A 175 5.85 2.81 -21.54
CA ASN A 175 5.98 1.39 -21.85
C ASN A 175 4.80 0.85 -22.69
N LEU A 176 3.66 1.54 -22.69
CA LEU A 176 2.46 1.18 -23.43
C LEU A 176 1.88 2.44 -24.09
N LYS A 177 1.62 2.40 -25.40
CA LYS A 177 0.98 3.53 -26.10
C LYS A 177 -0.54 3.48 -25.95
N PRO A 178 -1.23 4.62 -25.73
CA PRO A 178 -2.69 4.70 -25.82
C PRO A 178 -3.17 4.38 -27.25
N ASP A 179 -4.44 4.00 -27.39
CA ASP A 179 -5.06 3.73 -28.69
C ASP A 179 -5.52 5.02 -29.38
N SER A 180 -5.89 6.03 -28.60
CA SER A 180 -6.12 7.39 -29.10
C SER A 180 -4.79 8.06 -29.44
N GLU A 181 -4.72 8.73 -30.61
CA GLU A 181 -3.68 9.72 -30.92
C GLU A 181 -3.86 10.90 -29.96
N SER A 182 -3.45 10.71 -28.72
CA SER A 182 -3.48 11.71 -27.67
C SER A 182 -2.10 12.36 -27.61
N ASP A 183 -2.11 13.69 -27.43
CA ASP A 183 -0.92 14.52 -27.39
C ASP A 183 0.12 13.97 -26.39
N ILE A 184 1.37 14.19 -26.77
CA ILE A 184 2.58 13.72 -26.11
C ILE A 184 2.49 13.94 -24.60
N VAL A 185 2.42 12.84 -23.82
CA VAL A 185 2.72 12.88 -22.38
C VAL A 185 4.06 13.62 -22.23
N PRO A 186 4.16 14.65 -21.37
CA PRO A 186 5.35 15.49 -21.31
C PRO A 186 6.61 14.62 -21.15
N GLN A 187 7.69 14.97 -21.86
CA GLN A 187 8.99 14.28 -21.79
C GLN A 187 9.62 14.50 -20.41
N LEU A 188 9.09 13.83 -19.40
CA LEU A 188 9.60 13.81 -18.04
C LEU A 188 10.48 12.58 -17.88
N HIS A 189 11.53 12.69 -17.06
CA HIS A 189 12.30 11.51 -16.68
C HIS A 189 11.48 10.69 -15.70
N ILE A 190 11.19 9.43 -16.04
CA ILE A 190 10.34 8.56 -15.24
C ILE A 190 11.16 7.45 -14.61
N SER A 191 10.99 7.27 -13.30
CA SER A 191 11.45 6.09 -12.59
C SER A 191 10.26 5.20 -12.25
N TYR A 192 10.32 3.92 -12.62
CA TYR A 192 9.20 2.99 -12.46
C TYR A 192 9.62 1.77 -11.62
N LYS A 193 8.84 1.51 -10.56
CA LYS A 193 8.85 0.28 -9.76
C LYS A 193 7.66 -0.59 -10.18
N PRO A 194 7.89 -1.78 -10.76
CA PRO A 194 6.82 -2.68 -11.17
C PRO A 194 6.19 -3.43 -9.99
N GLN A 195 4.92 -3.84 -10.16
CA GLN A 195 4.19 -4.67 -9.19
C GLN A 195 4.90 -6.00 -8.94
N LYS A 196 5.20 -6.76 -10.01
CA LYS A 196 5.90 -8.04 -9.94
C LYS A 196 7.40 -7.83 -10.03
N ILE A 197 8.11 -8.10 -8.95
CA ILE A 197 9.57 -8.08 -8.90
C ILE A 197 10.08 -9.52 -9.04
N SER A 198 11.07 -9.71 -9.90
CA SER A 198 11.75 -11.01 -10.05
C SER A 198 13.24 -10.81 -9.88
N PRO A 199 13.92 -11.65 -9.07
CA PRO A 199 15.34 -11.50 -8.82
C PRO A 199 16.14 -12.08 -9.99
N LYS A 200 16.30 -11.29 -11.06
CA LYS A 200 17.01 -11.70 -12.29
C LYS A 200 18.48 -11.32 -12.32
N PHE A 201 18.94 -10.48 -11.40
CA PHE A 201 20.30 -9.97 -11.41
C PHE A 201 21.28 -11.03 -10.83
N PRO A 202 22.28 -11.49 -11.60
CA PRO A 202 23.31 -12.37 -11.09
C PRO A 202 24.38 -11.52 -10.38
N GLY A 203 24.28 -11.37 -9.06
CA GLY A 203 25.21 -10.58 -8.27
C GLY A 203 24.65 -10.15 -6.92
N THR A 204 25.45 -9.38 -6.18
CA THR A 204 25.04 -8.83 -4.87
C THR A 204 24.16 -7.59 -5.02
N VAL A 205 23.44 -7.24 -3.96
CA VAL A 205 22.67 -5.98 -3.89
C VAL A 205 23.59 -4.77 -4.09
N ARG A 206 24.80 -4.81 -3.50
CA ARG A 206 25.86 -3.81 -3.68
C ARG A 206 26.19 -3.57 -5.15
N GLU A 207 26.46 -4.64 -5.90
CA GLU A 207 26.76 -4.57 -7.34
C GLU A 207 25.59 -4.00 -8.15
N LEU A 208 24.36 -4.40 -7.79
CA LEU A 208 23.16 -3.88 -8.43
C LEU A 208 23.02 -2.37 -8.22
N PHE A 209 23.25 -1.87 -7.00
CA PHE A 209 23.20 -0.43 -6.72
C PHE A 209 24.32 0.34 -7.39
N HIS A 210 25.55 -0.15 -7.37
CA HIS A 210 26.65 0.48 -8.09
C HIS A 210 26.41 0.55 -9.60
N SER A 211 25.73 -0.44 -10.19
CA SER A 211 25.45 -0.45 -11.62
C SER A 211 24.30 0.48 -12.04
N LYS A 212 23.30 0.71 -11.17
CA LYS A 212 22.07 1.43 -11.52
C LYS A 212 21.94 2.82 -10.91
N ILE A 213 22.47 3.03 -9.71
CA ILE A 213 22.24 4.22 -8.89
C ILE A 213 23.52 4.70 -8.21
N ARG A 214 24.67 4.59 -8.89
CA ARG A 214 26.01 4.89 -8.33
C ARG A 214 26.06 6.22 -7.59
N ASP A 215 25.57 7.29 -8.21
CA ASP A 215 25.65 8.64 -7.67
C ASP A 215 24.80 8.79 -6.40
N SER A 216 23.54 8.32 -6.45
CA SER A 216 22.62 8.33 -5.31
C SER A 216 23.09 7.44 -4.17
N TYR A 217 23.63 6.26 -4.48
CA TYR A 217 24.18 5.33 -3.49
C TYR A 217 25.33 5.94 -2.68
N THR A 218 26.14 6.80 -3.29
CA THR A 218 27.22 7.51 -2.58
C THR A 218 26.78 8.76 -1.84
N HIS A 219 25.55 9.23 -2.08
CA HIS A 219 25.09 10.50 -1.54
C HIS A 219 24.65 10.36 -0.06
N PRO A 220 25.26 11.08 0.91
CA PRO A 220 24.99 10.88 2.33
C PRO A 220 23.53 11.07 2.74
N GLN A 221 22.82 12.01 2.10
CA GLN A 221 21.39 12.23 2.37
C GLN A 221 20.55 11.06 1.90
N PHE A 222 20.84 10.47 0.73
CA PHE A 222 20.09 9.33 0.22
C PHE A 222 20.28 8.09 1.09
N VAL A 223 21.52 7.86 1.55
CA VAL A 223 21.83 6.79 2.49
C VAL A 223 21.04 6.96 3.79
N THR A 224 20.97 8.19 4.32
CA THR A 224 20.31 8.48 5.59
C THR A 224 18.78 8.48 5.50
N ASP A 225 18.22 9.03 4.42
CA ASP A 225 16.77 9.19 4.25
C ASP A 225 16.09 7.95 3.65
N VAL A 226 16.82 7.14 2.88
CA VAL A 226 16.25 6.02 2.13
C VAL A 226 16.86 4.68 2.55
N MET A 227 18.19 4.51 2.49
CA MET A 227 18.80 3.19 2.67
C MET A 227 18.80 2.70 4.12
N LYS A 228 19.17 3.55 5.08
CA LYS A 228 19.21 3.20 6.51
C LYS A 228 17.81 2.86 7.05
N PRO A 229 16.75 3.67 6.81
CA PRO A 229 15.40 3.33 7.28
C PRO A 229 14.88 2.04 6.64
N MET A 230 15.25 1.77 5.38
CA MET A 230 14.91 0.52 4.69
C MET A 230 15.79 -0.67 5.12
N LYS A 231 16.67 -0.52 6.12
CA LYS A 231 17.60 -1.56 6.62
C LYS A 231 18.31 -2.32 5.48
N ILE A 232 18.84 -1.55 4.53
CA ILE A 232 19.57 -2.08 3.37
C ILE A 232 20.94 -2.61 3.76
N ASP A 233 21.56 -2.04 4.80
CA ASP A 233 22.89 -2.42 5.26
C ASP A 233 22.97 -3.92 5.64
N ASP A 234 21.86 -4.49 6.14
CA ASP A 234 21.77 -5.91 6.53
C ASP A 234 21.80 -6.88 5.32
N ILE A 235 21.41 -6.39 4.13
CA ILE A 235 21.23 -7.22 2.93
C ILE A 235 22.17 -6.83 1.78
N ILE A 236 23.00 -5.80 1.97
CA ILE A 236 23.79 -5.20 0.88
C ILE A 236 24.79 -6.18 0.24
N ASP A 237 25.35 -7.09 1.04
CA ASP A 237 26.33 -8.08 0.59
C ASP A 237 25.69 -9.42 0.20
N GLN A 238 24.36 -9.54 0.31
CA GLN A 238 23.63 -10.74 -0.09
C GLN A 238 23.38 -10.76 -1.60
N SER A 239 23.27 -11.97 -2.16
CA SER A 239 22.88 -12.18 -3.55
C SER A 239 21.40 -11.83 -3.75
N VAL A 240 21.09 -11.09 -4.82
CA VAL A 240 19.72 -10.67 -5.15
C VAL A 240 18.77 -11.88 -5.33
N GLN A 241 19.32 -13.03 -5.75
CA GLN A 241 18.56 -14.27 -5.95
C GLN A 241 18.16 -14.98 -4.65
N HIS A 242 18.80 -14.66 -3.53
CA HIS A 242 18.55 -15.29 -2.23
C HIS A 242 17.70 -14.41 -1.30
N LEU A 243 17.34 -13.20 -1.73
CA LEU A 243 16.51 -12.29 -0.93
C LEU A 243 15.09 -12.84 -0.79
N SER A 244 14.51 -12.63 0.39
CA SER A 244 13.08 -12.79 0.63
C SER A 244 12.25 -11.78 -0.16
N GLY A 245 10.94 -12.02 -0.28
CA GLY A 245 10.03 -11.10 -0.99
C GLY A 245 10.05 -9.67 -0.43
N GLY A 246 10.04 -9.52 0.90
CA GLY A 246 10.09 -8.21 1.55
C GLY A 246 11.44 -7.51 1.39
N GLU A 247 12.56 -8.24 1.45
CA GLU A 247 13.89 -7.69 1.15
C GLU A 247 14.00 -7.24 -0.30
N LEU A 248 13.56 -8.06 -1.24
CA LEU A 248 13.55 -7.75 -2.66
C LEU A 248 12.67 -6.52 -2.96
N GLN A 249 11.54 -6.39 -2.27
CA GLN A 249 10.67 -5.22 -2.36
C GLN A 249 11.39 -3.94 -1.88
N ARG A 250 12.08 -3.99 -0.72
CA ARG A 250 12.88 -2.86 -0.22
C ARG A 250 13.97 -2.47 -1.21
N VAL A 251 14.70 -3.43 -1.76
CA VAL A 251 15.71 -3.19 -2.81
C VAL A 251 15.10 -2.51 -4.04
N ALA A 252 13.93 -2.96 -4.51
CA ALA A 252 13.25 -2.36 -5.65
C ALA A 252 12.79 -0.92 -5.40
N LEU A 253 12.34 -0.61 -4.18
CA LEU A 253 11.99 0.77 -3.79
C LEU A 253 13.22 1.67 -3.79
N VAL A 254 14.33 1.22 -3.20
CA VAL A 254 15.60 1.99 -3.21
C VAL A 254 16.11 2.20 -4.63
N LEU A 255 16.02 1.21 -5.52
CA LEU A 255 16.37 1.37 -6.93
C LEU A 255 15.50 2.38 -7.67
N CYS A 256 14.20 2.42 -7.34
CA CYS A 256 13.28 3.36 -7.94
C CYS A 256 13.61 4.79 -7.51
N LEU A 257 13.73 5.02 -6.20
CA LEU A 257 14.03 6.34 -5.62
C LEU A 257 15.45 6.81 -5.94
N GLY A 258 16.40 5.89 -6.14
CA GLY A 258 17.78 6.24 -6.45
C GLY A 258 18.03 6.68 -7.89
N LYS A 259 17.07 6.48 -8.81
CA LYS A 259 17.19 6.96 -10.19
C LYS A 259 16.75 8.42 -10.27
N ALA A 260 17.56 9.27 -10.89
CA ALA A 260 17.18 10.64 -11.17
C ALA A 260 15.95 10.67 -12.10
N ALA A 261 14.82 11.10 -11.56
CA ALA A 261 13.55 11.20 -12.26
C ALA A 261 12.73 12.39 -11.74
N ASP A 262 11.87 12.90 -12.61
CA ASP A 262 10.89 13.94 -12.30
C ASP A 262 9.61 13.32 -11.74
N VAL A 263 9.24 12.15 -12.26
CA VAL A 263 8.06 11.39 -11.85
C VAL A 263 8.45 9.99 -11.41
N TYR A 264 8.02 9.60 -10.21
CA TYR A 264 8.18 8.25 -9.68
C TYR A 264 6.85 7.51 -9.78
N LEU A 265 6.85 6.38 -10.48
CA LEU A 265 5.71 5.50 -10.62
C LEU A 265 5.96 4.25 -9.76
N ILE A 266 5.18 4.07 -8.71
CA ILE A 266 5.38 2.98 -7.74
C ILE A 266 4.12 2.11 -7.69
N ASP A 267 4.21 0.91 -8.27
CA ASP A 267 3.10 -0.03 -8.30
C ASP A 267 3.19 -1.02 -7.12
N GLU A 268 2.25 -0.94 -6.18
CA GLU A 268 2.14 -1.74 -4.95
C GLU A 268 3.44 -1.80 -4.12
N PRO A 269 3.85 -0.68 -3.48
CA PRO A 269 4.96 -0.67 -2.53
C PRO A 269 4.71 -1.53 -1.28
N SER A 270 3.46 -1.77 -0.87
CA SER A 270 3.11 -2.54 0.33
C SER A 270 3.24 -4.07 0.21
N ALA A 271 3.41 -4.60 -1.00
CA ALA A 271 3.48 -6.04 -1.24
C ALA A 271 4.65 -6.70 -0.48
N TYR A 272 4.41 -7.85 0.15
CA TYR A 272 5.37 -8.64 0.95
C TYR A 272 5.97 -7.92 2.18
N LEU A 273 5.59 -6.67 2.44
CA LEU A 273 6.05 -5.93 3.61
C LEU A 273 5.11 -6.18 4.78
N ASP A 274 5.70 -6.36 5.96
CA ASP A 274 4.96 -6.32 7.23
C ASP A 274 4.46 -4.90 7.54
N SER A 275 3.64 -4.75 8.57
CA SER A 275 3.03 -3.46 8.93
C SER A 275 4.05 -2.37 9.32
N GLU A 276 5.19 -2.73 9.91
CA GLU A 276 6.26 -1.79 10.26
C GLU A 276 7.02 -1.34 9.01
N GLN A 277 7.38 -2.29 8.16
CA GLN A 277 8.06 -2.06 6.90
C GLN A 277 7.19 -1.22 5.96
N ARG A 278 5.87 -1.46 5.90
CA ARG A 278 4.93 -0.63 5.12
C ARG A 278 4.93 0.82 5.57
N LEU A 279 4.82 1.07 6.88
CA LEU A 279 4.82 2.46 7.37
C LEU A 279 6.18 3.12 7.16
N THR A 280 7.27 2.39 7.38
CA THR A 280 8.62 2.90 7.11
C THR A 280 8.80 3.24 5.64
N ALA A 281 8.35 2.36 4.74
CA ALA A 281 8.37 2.62 3.30
C ALA A 281 7.53 3.85 2.94
N ALA A 282 6.33 4.00 3.51
CA ALA A 282 5.47 5.15 3.29
C ALA A 282 6.14 6.46 3.74
N LYS A 283 6.76 6.47 4.94
CA LYS A 283 7.54 7.60 5.47
C LYS A 283 8.69 7.98 4.55
N VAL A 284 9.47 6.99 4.10
CA VAL A 284 10.61 7.20 3.20
C VAL A 284 10.18 7.77 1.86
N ILE A 285 9.16 7.17 1.23
CA ILE A 285 8.63 7.64 -0.05
C ILE A 285 8.13 9.09 0.07
N LYS A 286 7.33 9.38 1.10
CA LYS A 286 6.78 10.72 1.32
C LYS A 286 7.87 11.76 1.54
N ARG A 287 8.81 11.49 2.46
CA ARG A 287 9.92 12.40 2.76
C ARG A 287 10.78 12.64 1.53
N PHE A 288 11.14 11.59 0.81
CA PHE A 288 11.98 11.70 -0.38
C PHE A 288 11.32 12.55 -1.47
N ILE A 289 10.05 12.29 -1.80
CA ILE A 289 9.31 13.03 -2.84
C ILE A 289 9.19 14.50 -2.46
N LEU A 290 8.83 14.82 -1.22
CA LEU A 290 8.71 16.19 -0.72
C LEU A 290 10.05 16.94 -0.73
N HIS A 291 11.13 16.31 -0.22
CA HIS A 291 12.44 16.95 -0.15
C HIS A 291 13.07 17.16 -1.53
N SER A 292 12.87 16.21 -2.44
CA SER A 292 13.41 16.27 -3.80
C SER A 292 12.56 17.13 -4.75
N LYS A 293 11.40 17.61 -4.29
CA LYS A 293 10.41 18.37 -5.06
C LYS A 293 9.97 17.65 -6.34
N LYS A 294 9.75 16.34 -6.24
CA LYS A 294 9.36 15.46 -7.35
C LYS A 294 7.92 15.03 -7.21
N THR A 295 7.36 14.35 -8.21
CA THR A 295 5.97 13.87 -8.16
C THR A 295 5.94 12.35 -8.08
N GLY A 296 5.00 11.79 -7.30
CA GLY A 296 4.80 10.35 -7.20
C GLY A 296 3.40 9.91 -7.61
N PHE A 297 3.30 8.92 -8.50
CA PHE A 297 2.07 8.15 -8.68
C PHE A 297 2.23 6.79 -8.02
N ILE A 298 1.37 6.50 -7.05
CA ILE A 298 1.49 5.31 -6.22
C ILE A 298 0.21 4.49 -6.33
N VAL A 299 0.31 3.23 -6.74
CA VAL A 299 -0.81 2.28 -6.65
C VAL A 299 -0.75 1.61 -5.30
N GLU A 300 -1.81 1.74 -4.52
CA GLU A 300 -1.89 1.08 -3.22
C GLU A 300 -3.25 0.43 -2.98
N HIS A 301 -3.19 -0.63 -2.18
CA HIS A 301 -4.36 -1.36 -1.69
C HIS A 301 -4.47 -1.29 -0.16
N ASP A 302 -3.41 -0.87 0.51
CA ASP A 302 -3.42 -0.63 1.96
C ASP A 302 -3.93 0.79 2.25
N PHE A 303 -5.07 0.88 2.95
CA PHE A 303 -5.68 2.16 3.29
C PHE A 303 -4.79 3.04 4.16
N ILE A 304 -4.03 2.45 5.06
CA ILE A 304 -3.16 3.19 5.98
C ILE A 304 -2.03 3.81 5.16
N MET A 305 -1.41 3.03 4.28
CA MET A 305 -0.35 3.52 3.40
C MET A 305 -0.87 4.56 2.41
N ALA A 306 -2.03 4.32 1.79
CA ALA A 306 -2.66 5.24 0.85
C ALA A 306 -2.99 6.59 1.50
N THR A 307 -3.63 6.59 2.67
CA THR A 307 -4.00 7.84 3.38
C THR A 307 -2.79 8.58 3.93
N TYR A 308 -1.71 7.88 4.27
CA TYR A 308 -0.48 8.51 4.72
C TYR A 308 0.27 9.20 3.58
N LEU A 309 0.28 8.57 2.39
CA LEU A 309 1.01 9.04 1.21
C LEU A 309 0.26 10.11 0.42
N ALA A 310 -1.04 9.93 0.21
CA ALA A 310 -1.83 10.70 -0.75
C ALA A 310 -2.05 12.16 -0.36
N ASP A 311 -1.76 13.06 -1.30
CA ASP A 311 -2.29 14.43 -1.31
C ASP A 311 -3.57 14.47 -2.16
N ARG A 312 -3.53 13.81 -3.33
CA ARG A 312 -4.67 13.58 -4.21
C ARG A 312 -4.85 12.10 -4.52
N VAL A 313 -6.05 11.76 -4.94
CA VAL A 313 -6.46 10.39 -5.25
C VAL A 313 -7.13 10.34 -6.61
N VAL A 314 -6.73 9.38 -7.43
CA VAL A 314 -7.44 8.96 -8.64
C VAL A 314 -8.19 7.68 -8.33
N VAL A 315 -9.50 7.72 -8.48
CA VAL A 315 -10.37 6.56 -8.28
C VAL A 315 -10.64 5.91 -9.62
N PHE A 316 -10.42 4.60 -9.71
CA PHE A 316 -10.81 3.79 -10.85
C PHE A 316 -12.17 3.16 -10.58
N GLU A 317 -13.14 3.45 -11.44
CA GLU A 317 -14.52 2.99 -11.34
C GLU A 317 -14.89 2.13 -12.55
N GLY A 318 -15.73 1.12 -12.35
CA GLY A 318 -16.26 0.30 -13.43
C GLY A 318 -16.23 -1.19 -13.10
N LYS A 319 -16.46 -2.02 -14.12
CA LYS A 319 -16.45 -3.48 -13.97
C LYS A 319 -15.05 -4.01 -14.25
N PRO A 320 -14.40 -4.70 -13.30
CA PRO A 320 -13.10 -5.32 -13.52
C PRO A 320 -13.07 -6.17 -14.79
N SER A 321 -11.99 -6.06 -15.57
CA SER A 321 -11.80 -6.81 -16.82
C SER A 321 -12.82 -6.54 -17.95
N VAL A 322 -13.70 -5.55 -17.80
CA VAL A 322 -14.66 -5.16 -18.85
C VAL A 322 -14.45 -3.70 -19.26
N ASN A 323 -14.98 -2.75 -18.48
CA ASN A 323 -14.93 -1.32 -18.82
C ASN A 323 -14.65 -0.53 -17.53
N THR A 324 -13.64 0.32 -17.59
CA THR A 324 -13.24 1.14 -16.44
C THR A 324 -12.90 2.57 -16.83
N VAL A 325 -13.19 3.48 -15.92
CA VAL A 325 -12.92 4.91 -16.02
C VAL A 325 -11.98 5.29 -14.88
N ALA A 326 -10.83 5.88 -15.22
CA ALA A 326 -9.98 6.55 -14.27
C ALA A 326 -10.40 8.02 -14.20
N HIS A 327 -10.93 8.42 -13.04
CA HIS A 327 -11.41 9.78 -12.82
C HIS A 327 -10.25 10.78 -12.74
N THR A 328 -10.56 12.06 -12.94
CA THR A 328 -9.59 13.13 -12.65
C THR A 328 -9.08 13.08 -11.20
N PRO A 329 -7.82 13.48 -10.91
CA PRO A 329 -7.32 13.43 -9.54
C PRO A 329 -8.12 14.37 -8.63
N GLN A 330 -8.55 13.89 -7.47
CA GLN A 330 -9.37 14.65 -6.51
C GLN A 330 -8.62 14.81 -5.20
N GLY A 331 -9.01 15.78 -4.36
CA GLY A 331 -8.47 15.88 -3.00
C GLY A 331 -8.74 14.61 -2.20
N LEU A 332 -7.86 14.30 -1.24
CA LEU A 332 -7.90 13.07 -0.44
C LEU A 332 -9.30 12.72 0.07
N LEU A 333 -10.02 13.67 0.67
CA LEU A 333 -11.34 13.42 1.26
C LEU A 333 -12.39 13.05 0.20
N ALA A 334 -12.45 13.78 -0.91
CA ALA A 334 -13.41 13.52 -1.98
C ALA A 334 -13.13 12.18 -2.68
N GLY A 335 -11.86 11.92 -3.03
CA GLY A 335 -11.46 10.67 -3.67
C GLY A 335 -11.67 9.46 -2.78
N MET A 336 -11.34 9.56 -1.49
CA MET A 336 -11.59 8.48 -0.53
C MET A 336 -13.08 8.22 -0.33
N ASN A 337 -13.91 9.26 -0.17
CA ASN A 337 -15.35 9.08 -0.03
C ASN A 337 -15.96 8.38 -1.25
N LYS A 338 -15.58 8.80 -2.47
CA LYS A 338 -16.01 8.16 -3.71
C LYS A 338 -15.58 6.69 -3.77
N PHE A 339 -14.34 6.39 -3.40
CA PHE A 339 -13.85 5.02 -3.36
C PHE A 339 -14.57 4.15 -2.33
N LEU A 340 -14.82 4.68 -1.12
CA LEU A 340 -15.53 3.99 -0.05
C LEU A 340 -17.01 3.73 -0.38
N GLU A 341 -17.65 4.68 -1.05
CA GLU A 341 -19.03 4.53 -1.55
C GLU A 341 -19.15 3.39 -2.55
N LEU A 342 -18.21 3.27 -3.50
CA LEU A 342 -18.16 2.16 -4.46
C LEU A 342 -18.04 0.79 -3.77
N LEU A 343 -17.35 0.75 -2.64
CA LEU A 343 -17.16 -0.46 -1.85
C LEU A 343 -18.31 -0.70 -0.85
N LYS A 344 -19.18 0.29 -0.60
CA LYS A 344 -20.25 0.28 0.40
C LYS A 344 -19.75 0.06 1.84
N ILE A 345 -18.56 0.56 2.16
CA ILE A 345 -17.96 0.49 3.50
C ILE A 345 -17.74 1.90 4.04
N THR A 346 -17.84 2.02 5.36
CA THR A 346 -17.54 3.26 6.06
C THR A 346 -16.35 3.10 7.00
N PHE A 347 -15.64 4.21 7.22
CA PHE A 347 -14.51 4.28 8.13
C PHE A 347 -14.77 5.30 9.23
N ARG A 348 -14.21 5.03 10.40
CA ARG A 348 -14.09 5.98 11.51
C ARG A 348 -12.65 6.13 11.92
N ARG A 349 -12.29 7.25 12.55
CA ARG A 349 -10.97 7.43 13.16
C ARG A 349 -11.01 7.00 14.61
N ASP A 350 -9.97 6.30 15.07
CA ASP A 350 -9.78 6.10 16.50
C ASP A 350 -9.40 7.45 17.15
N PRO A 351 -10.02 7.84 18.27
CA PRO A 351 -9.77 9.14 18.90
C PRO A 351 -8.34 9.29 19.44
N ASN A 352 -7.64 8.19 19.73
CA ASN A 352 -6.34 8.25 20.39
C ASN A 352 -5.17 8.41 19.41
N ASN A 353 -5.20 7.66 18.30
CA ASN A 353 -4.10 7.59 17.33
C ASN A 353 -4.49 7.96 15.90
N PHE A 354 -5.72 8.43 15.69
CA PHE A 354 -6.28 8.88 14.41
C PHE A 354 -6.27 7.82 13.29
N ARG A 355 -6.01 6.55 13.64
CA ARG A 355 -5.98 5.45 12.70
C ARG A 355 -7.36 5.26 12.04
N PRO A 356 -7.42 4.97 10.73
CA PRO A 356 -8.66 4.55 10.07
C PRO A 356 -9.08 3.15 10.55
N ARG A 357 -10.34 3.01 10.95
CA ARG A 357 -10.98 1.77 11.38
C ARG A 357 -12.21 1.48 10.54
N ILE A 358 -12.30 0.26 10.06
CA ILE A 358 -13.42 -0.22 9.24
C ILE A 358 -14.62 -0.46 10.17
N ASN A 359 -15.78 0.08 9.81
CA ASN A 359 -17.00 -0.29 10.51
C ASN A 359 -17.47 -1.67 10.04
N LYS A 360 -17.97 -2.47 10.98
CA LYS A 360 -18.64 -3.73 10.65
C LYS A 360 -19.92 -3.41 9.86
N LEU A 361 -20.22 -4.24 8.87
CA LEU A 361 -21.41 -4.10 8.03
C LEU A 361 -22.67 -3.99 8.91
N GLU A 362 -23.55 -3.06 8.56
CA GLU A 362 -24.86 -2.84 9.21
C GLU A 362 -24.78 -2.48 10.71
N SER A 363 -23.58 -2.14 11.20
CA SER A 363 -23.46 -1.58 12.55
C SER A 363 -24.13 -0.20 12.63
N VAL A 364 -24.57 0.21 13.82
CA VAL A 364 -25.25 1.51 14.03
C VAL A 364 -24.47 2.67 13.42
N LYS A 365 -23.14 2.70 13.63
CA LYS A 365 -22.27 3.74 13.06
C LYS A 365 -22.08 3.63 11.54
N ASP A 366 -22.16 2.43 10.97
CA ASP A 366 -22.11 2.24 9.53
C ASP A 366 -23.37 2.82 8.87
N VAL A 367 -24.53 2.59 9.48
CA VAL A 367 -25.81 3.15 9.00
C VAL A 367 -25.83 4.68 9.14
N GLU A 368 -25.39 5.21 10.30
CA GLU A 368 -25.31 6.67 10.52
C GLU A 368 -24.37 7.39 9.54
N GLN A 369 -23.28 6.75 9.11
CA GLN A 369 -22.32 7.33 8.17
C GLN A 369 -22.73 7.18 6.70
N LYS A 370 -23.65 6.25 6.40
CA LYS A 370 -24.23 6.05 5.06
C LYS A 370 -25.47 6.92 4.82
N ALA A 371 -26.18 7.28 5.89
CA ALA A 371 -27.31 8.21 5.88
C ALA A 371 -26.82 9.65 5.63
#